data_AF-A0A959KD43-F1
#
_entry.id   AF-A0A959KD43-F1
#
_cell.length_a   1.000
_cell.length_b   1.000
_cell.length_c   1.000
_cell.angle_alpha   90.00
_cell.angle_beta   90.00
_cell.angle_gamma   90.00
#
_symmetry.space_group_name_H-M   'P 1'
#
loop_
_entity.id
_entity.type
_entity.pdbx_description
1 polymer ?
#
loop_
_entity_poly.entity_id
_entity_poly.type
_entity_poly.pdbx_seq_one_letter_code
_entity_poly.pdbx_strand_id
1 'polypeptide(L)'
;MKSSILFVTLLSLCAFTYSPNQKGLAQVRKVDGLDIYIYSEPLADFEEVFQITGFWNWGEVLDDRATLENVVNTMVRNTKKKNRKAYDGGDPKAEAIVIYNNDRAIGIRYID
;
A
#
# COMPACT_ATOMS: atom_id res chain seq x y z
N MET A 1 32.16 25.97 -45.33
CA MET A 1 30.90 25.46 -44.72
C MET A 1 31.15 24.07 -44.14
N LYS A 2 31.82 23.98 -42.98
CA LYS A 2 32.16 22.70 -42.30
C LYS A 2 32.30 22.97 -40.80
N SER A 3 31.24 23.40 -40.12
CA SER A 3 31.30 23.63 -38.67
C SER A 3 29.90 23.66 -38.05
N SER A 4 29.07 22.64 -38.29
CA SER A 4 27.74 22.58 -37.68
C SER A 4 27.29 21.18 -37.27
N ILE A 5 28.14 20.16 -37.45
CA ILE A 5 27.77 18.75 -37.13
C ILE A 5 28.30 18.32 -35.76
N LEU A 6 29.21 19.07 -35.13
CA LEU A 6 29.85 18.65 -33.88
C LEU A 6 29.03 18.95 -32.60
N PHE A 7 27.90 19.66 -32.70
CA PHE A 7 27.11 20.06 -31.52
C PHE A 7 25.97 19.08 -31.19
N VAL A 8 25.67 18.15 -32.09
CA VAL A 8 24.51 17.24 -31.94
C VAL A 8 24.88 15.96 -31.16
N THR A 9 26.16 15.60 -31.10
CA THR A 9 26.60 14.37 -30.40
C THR A 9 26.77 14.53 -28.89
N LEU A 10 26.84 15.77 -28.36
CA LEU A 10 26.96 16.02 -26.92
C LEU A 10 25.62 15.89 -26.16
N LEU A 11 24.48 15.88 -26.87
CA LEU A 11 23.15 15.77 -26.28
C LEU A 11 22.70 14.31 -26.04
N SER A 12 23.50 13.33 -26.47
CA SER A 12 23.16 11.90 -26.36
C SER A 12 23.59 11.26 -25.03
N LEU A 13 24.20 12.02 -24.10
CA LEU A 13 24.71 11.48 -22.83
C LEU A 13 23.78 11.68 -21.62
N CYS A 14 22.55 12.18 -21.83
CA CYS A 14 21.57 12.36 -20.75
C CYS A 14 20.56 11.20 -20.62
N ALA A 15 20.73 10.10 -21.34
CA ALA A 15 19.78 8.98 -21.31
C ALA A 15 20.05 7.95 -20.18
N PHE A 16 20.66 8.36 -19.07
CA PHE A 16 20.48 7.63 -17.81
C PHE A 16 19.30 8.24 -17.07
N THR A 17 18.09 8.00 -17.59
CA THR A 17 16.90 8.03 -16.77
C THR A 17 16.98 6.83 -15.84
N TYR A 18 17.73 6.97 -14.75
CA TYR A 18 17.46 6.20 -13.55
C TYR A 18 16.08 6.64 -13.08
N SER A 19 15.06 5.96 -13.59
CA SER A 19 13.76 5.93 -12.94
C SER A 19 13.96 4.93 -11.82
N PRO A 20 14.14 5.36 -10.55
CA PRO A 20 13.98 4.40 -9.49
C PRO A 20 12.52 3.99 -9.62
N ASN A 21 12.28 2.76 -10.07
CA ASN A 21 10.96 2.16 -10.04
C ASN A 21 10.62 1.94 -8.56
N GLN A 22 10.36 3.05 -7.84
CA GLN A 22 9.89 3.09 -6.47
C GLN A 22 8.37 2.89 -6.44
N LYS A 23 7.84 2.09 -7.37
CA LYS A 23 6.41 1.81 -7.40
C LYS A 23 6.11 0.78 -6.32
N GLY A 24 5.82 1.26 -5.10
CA GLY A 24 4.90 0.60 -4.18
C GLY A 24 5.45 -0.27 -3.04
N LEU A 25 6.74 -0.21 -2.69
CA LEU A 25 7.28 -1.11 -1.65
C LEU A 25 7.56 -0.48 -0.28
N ALA A 26 7.54 0.85 -0.11
CA ALA A 26 7.84 1.45 1.21
C ALA A 26 7.22 2.83 1.47
N GLN A 27 6.29 3.32 0.64
CA GLN A 27 5.59 4.57 0.90
C GLN A 27 4.19 4.28 1.44
N VAL A 28 3.83 4.97 2.52
CA VAL A 28 2.47 4.97 3.07
C VAL A 28 1.52 5.37 1.94
N ARG A 29 0.68 4.43 1.51
CA ARG A 29 -0.34 4.70 0.51
C ARG A 29 -1.63 4.99 1.24
N LYS A 30 -2.17 6.20 1.10
CA LYS A 30 -3.54 6.49 1.57
C LYS A 30 -4.55 5.91 0.58
N VAL A 31 -5.39 5.00 1.04
CA VAL A 31 -6.49 4.42 0.26
C VAL A 31 -7.77 4.57 1.07
N ASP A 32 -8.79 5.23 0.51
CA ASP A 32 -10.08 5.50 1.18
C ASP A 32 -9.93 6.16 2.58
N GLY A 33 -8.91 7.00 2.74
CA GLY A 33 -8.62 7.69 4.00
C GLY A 33 -7.89 6.84 5.04
N LEU A 34 -7.51 5.60 4.71
CA LEU A 34 -6.70 4.71 5.55
C LEU A 34 -5.24 4.74 5.09
N ASP A 35 -4.31 4.88 6.03
CA ASP A 35 -2.89 4.68 5.75
C ASP A 35 -2.60 3.19 5.58
N ILE A 36 -1.92 2.80 4.50
CA ILE A 36 -1.59 1.40 4.23
C ILE A 36 -0.08 1.19 4.36
N TYR A 37 0.28 0.31 5.29
CA TYR A 37 1.63 -0.19 5.49
C TYR A 37 1.69 -1.65 5.06
N ILE A 38 2.72 -2.02 4.32
CA ILE A 38 2.87 -3.37 3.75
C ILE A 38 4.26 -3.85 4.13
N TYR A 39 4.32 -4.89 4.96
CA TYR A 39 5.56 -5.41 5.55
C TYR A 39 6.36 -4.36 6.33
N SER A 40 5.69 -3.32 6.82
CA SER A 40 6.25 -2.24 7.62
C SER A 40 5.24 -1.75 8.64
N GLU A 41 5.72 -1.06 9.68
CA GLU A 41 4.90 -0.44 10.71
C GLU A 41 5.07 1.09 10.68
N PRO A 42 4.10 1.86 11.18
CA PRO A 42 4.27 3.29 11.35
C PRO A 42 5.40 3.63 12.32
N LEU A 43 6.00 4.80 12.13
CA LEU A 43 6.93 5.36 13.12
C LEU A 43 6.20 6.04 14.29
N ALA A 44 4.95 6.43 14.08
CA ALA A 44 4.09 6.96 15.13
C ALA A 44 3.61 5.83 16.02
N ASP A 45 3.45 6.11 17.31
CA ASP A 45 2.87 5.16 18.24
C ASP A 45 1.42 4.85 17.85
N PHE A 46 1.01 3.61 18.06
CA PHE A 46 -0.34 3.14 17.70
C PHE A 46 -0.82 2.04 18.62
N GLU A 47 -2.14 1.84 18.62
CA GLU A 47 -2.77 0.66 19.22
C GLU A 47 -3.46 -0.21 18.17
N GLU A 48 -3.42 -1.52 18.38
CA GLU A 48 -4.18 -2.47 17.57
C GLU A 48 -5.67 -2.42 17.93
N VAL A 49 -6.52 -2.26 16.92
CA VAL A 49 -7.96 -2.15 17.13
C VAL A 49 -8.67 -3.46 16.83
N PHE A 50 -8.31 -4.09 15.71
CA PHE A 50 -8.82 -5.41 15.35
C PHE A 50 -7.93 -6.08 14.31
N GLN A 51 -7.95 -7.41 14.33
CA GLN A 51 -7.35 -8.20 13.25
C GLN A 51 -8.22 -8.16 11.99
N ILE A 52 -7.59 -8.14 10.81
CA ILE A 52 -8.23 -8.16 9.50
C ILE A 52 -7.77 -9.44 8.81
N THR A 53 -8.71 -10.34 8.57
CA THR A 53 -8.44 -11.54 7.78
C THR A 53 -8.61 -11.21 6.30
N GLY A 54 -7.62 -11.62 5.50
CA GLY A 54 -7.60 -11.54 4.05
C GLY A 54 -8.32 -12.71 3.40
N PHE A 55 -7.66 -13.36 2.43
CA PHE A 55 -8.24 -14.42 1.60
C PHE A 55 -8.38 -15.76 2.35
N TRP A 56 -9.31 -15.87 3.32
CA TRP A 56 -9.54 -17.14 4.03
C TRP A 56 -10.29 -18.19 3.20
N ASN A 57 -11.01 -17.79 2.14
CA ASN A 57 -12.00 -18.66 1.47
C ASN A 57 -11.83 -18.80 -0.06
N TRP A 58 -10.65 -18.52 -0.59
CA TRP A 58 -10.40 -18.64 -2.02
C TRP A 58 -9.37 -19.75 -2.29
N GLY A 59 -9.79 -21.00 -2.15
CA GLY A 59 -9.02 -22.15 -2.67
C GLY A 59 -8.77 -22.10 -4.19
N GLU A 60 -9.21 -21.04 -4.86
CA GLU A 60 -9.18 -20.77 -6.30
C GLU A 60 -8.73 -19.32 -6.63
N VAL A 61 -7.90 -18.66 -5.80
CA VAL A 61 -7.16 -17.50 -6.34
C VAL A 61 -6.13 -18.06 -7.32
N LEU A 62 -6.53 -18.19 -8.58
CA LEU A 62 -5.63 -18.38 -9.72
C LEU A 62 -4.44 -17.42 -9.52
N ASP A 63 -3.22 -17.94 -9.61
CA ASP A 63 -1.94 -17.26 -9.32
C ASP A 63 -1.88 -15.82 -9.89
N ASP A 64 -2.55 -15.57 -11.01
CA ASP A 64 -2.69 -14.26 -11.67
C ASP A 64 -3.53 -13.20 -10.93
N ARG A 65 -4.29 -13.55 -9.88
CA ARG A 65 -5.18 -12.62 -9.15
C ARG A 65 -4.71 -12.27 -7.74
N ALA A 66 -3.61 -12.86 -7.25
CA ALA A 66 -2.99 -12.52 -5.97
C ALA A 66 -2.08 -11.28 -6.06
N THR A 67 -2.46 -10.29 -6.86
CA THR A 67 -1.68 -9.05 -6.99
C THR A 67 -1.74 -8.25 -5.69
N LEU A 68 -0.66 -7.50 -5.41
CA LEU A 68 -0.60 -6.61 -4.24
C LEU A 68 -1.79 -5.64 -4.18
N GLU A 69 -2.26 -5.18 -5.33
CA GLU A 69 -3.44 -4.32 -5.44
C GLU A 69 -4.71 -5.02 -4.93
N ASN A 70 -4.93 -6.26 -5.33
CA ASN A 70 -6.09 -7.04 -4.87
C ASN A 70 -6.04 -7.35 -3.38
N VAL A 71 -4.84 -7.62 -2.84
CA VAL A 71 -4.61 -7.76 -1.39
C VAL A 71 -5.01 -6.48 -0.68
N VAL A 72 -4.46 -5.33 -1.08
CA VAL A 72 -4.76 -4.04 -0.43
C VAL A 72 -6.24 -3.70 -0.53
N ASN A 73 -6.86 -3.84 -1.70
CA ASN A 73 -8.28 -3.55 -1.89
C ASN A 73 -9.17 -4.44 -0.99
N THR A 74 -8.80 -5.71 -0.81
CA THR A 74 -9.51 -6.63 0.08
C THR A 74 -9.37 -6.21 1.54
N MET A 75 -8.16 -5.90 1.98
CA MET A 75 -7.90 -5.45 3.35
C MET A 75 -8.62 -4.12 3.67
N VAL A 76 -8.59 -3.16 2.74
CA VAL A 76 -9.31 -1.88 2.85
C VAL A 76 -10.82 -2.12 2.97
N ARG A 77 -11.39 -2.94 2.08
CA ARG A 77 -12.83 -3.27 2.11
C ARG A 77 -13.25 -3.91 3.43
N ASN A 78 -12.47 -4.88 3.93
CA ASN A 78 -12.74 -5.57 5.18
C ASN A 78 -12.63 -4.62 6.38
N THR A 79 -11.64 -3.74 6.38
CA THR A 79 -11.45 -2.69 7.41
C THR A 79 -12.63 -1.74 7.44
N LYS A 80 -13.08 -1.23 6.29
CA LYS A 80 -14.27 -0.35 6.22
C LYS A 80 -15.52 -1.04 6.74
N LYS A 81 -15.71 -2.34 6.46
CA LYS A 81 -16.82 -3.13 7.00
C LYS A 81 -16.75 -3.23 8.53
N LYS A 82 -15.55 -3.43 9.09
CA LYS A 82 -15.33 -3.46 10.54
C LYS A 82 -15.51 -2.08 11.18
N ASN A 83 -14.92 -1.02 10.62
CA ASN A 83 -15.10 0.36 11.09
C ASN A 83 -16.57 0.80 11.10
N ARG A 84 -17.37 0.34 10.13
CA ARG A 84 -18.82 0.60 10.12
C ARG A 84 -19.52 -0.09 11.30
N LYS A 85 -19.22 -1.36 11.55
CA LYS A 85 -19.78 -2.08 12.71
C LYS A 85 -19.33 -1.48 14.04
N ALA A 86 -18.07 -1.05 14.11
CA ALA A 86 -17.51 -0.40 15.29
C ALA A 86 -18.23 0.92 15.60
N TYR A 87 -18.56 1.71 14.57
CA TYR A 87 -19.38 2.92 14.73
C TYR A 87 -20.73 2.65 15.39
N ASP A 88 -21.41 1.58 14.98
CA ASP A 88 -22.72 1.21 15.53
C ASP A 88 -22.60 0.65 16.97
N GLY A 89 -21.45 0.09 17.34
CA GLY A 89 -21.18 -0.55 18.64
C GLY A 89 -20.43 0.31 19.65
N GLY A 90 -19.89 1.47 19.27
CA GLY A 90 -19.04 2.30 20.13
C GLY A 90 -17.59 1.82 20.22
N ASP A 91 -17.24 0.72 19.54
CA ASP A 91 -15.86 0.26 19.42
C ASP A 91 -15.06 1.27 18.60
N PRO A 92 -13.76 1.38 18.88
CA PRO A 92 -12.99 2.37 18.17
C PRO A 92 -12.64 1.92 16.74
N LYS A 93 -12.27 2.90 15.89
CA LYS A 93 -12.03 2.69 14.46
C LYS A 93 -10.54 2.58 14.16
N ALA A 94 -10.22 1.81 13.13
CA ALA A 94 -8.90 1.82 12.53
C ALA A 94 -8.75 3.02 11.59
N GLU A 95 -7.59 3.68 11.66
CA GLU A 95 -7.15 4.79 10.82
C GLU A 95 -6.08 4.36 9.82
N ALA A 96 -5.41 3.23 10.11
CA ALA A 96 -4.42 2.63 9.25
C ALA A 96 -4.52 1.11 9.24
N ILE A 97 -3.90 0.49 8.24
CA ILE A 97 -3.80 -0.95 8.06
C ILE A 97 -2.33 -1.33 7.95
N VAL A 98 -1.89 -2.29 8.75
CA VAL A 98 -0.60 -2.96 8.60
C VAL A 98 -0.83 -4.35 8.02
N ILE A 99 -0.30 -4.60 6.82
CA ILE A 99 -0.41 -5.86 6.09
C ILE A 99 0.88 -6.65 6.28
N TYR A 100 0.77 -7.80 6.95
CA TYR A 100 1.92 -8.67 7.23
C TYR A 100 2.14 -9.72 6.15
N ASN A 101 1.08 -10.11 5.45
CA ASN A 101 1.07 -11.07 4.34
C ASN A 101 -0.30 -11.01 3.63
N ASN A 102 -0.56 -11.93 2.70
CA ASN A 102 -1.77 -11.93 1.89
C ASN A 102 -3.06 -12.25 2.67
N ASP A 103 -2.96 -12.90 3.82
CA ASP A 103 -4.09 -13.41 4.59
C ASP A 103 -4.28 -12.70 5.95
N ARG A 104 -3.31 -11.91 6.39
CA ARG A 104 -3.30 -11.25 7.69
C ARG A 104 -2.89 -9.78 7.58
N ALA A 105 -3.76 -8.94 8.12
CA ALA A 105 -3.48 -7.55 8.42
C ALA A 105 -4.06 -7.18 9.79
N ILE A 106 -3.64 -6.03 10.32
CA ILE A 106 -4.23 -5.44 11.53
C ILE A 106 -4.71 -4.02 11.21
N GLY A 107 -5.85 -3.65 11.77
CA GLY A 107 -6.31 -2.27 11.79
C GLY A 107 -5.78 -1.60 13.03
N ILE A 108 -5.14 -0.45 12.87
CA ILE A 108 -4.51 0.30 13.96
C ILE A 108 -5.14 1.69 14.07
N ARG A 109 -5.02 2.31 15.25
CA ARG A 109 -5.31 3.73 15.48
C ARG A 109 -4.07 4.38 16.04
N TYR A 110 -3.75 5.58 15.57
CA TYR A 110 -2.61 6.31 16.11
C TYR A 110 -2.93 6.78 17.53
N ILE A 111 -1.90 6.82 18.37
CA ILE A 111 -1.96 7.45 19.68
C ILE A 111 -1.05 8.67 19.65
N ASP A 112 -1.49 9.74 20.31
CA ASP A 112 -0.72 10.98 20.49
C ASP A 112 0.29 10.83 21.64
#